data_AF-A0A9D9QBI9-F1
#
_entry.id   AF-A0A9D9QBI9-F1
#
_cell.length_a   1.000
_cell.length_b   1.000
_cell.length_c   1.000
_cell.angle_alpha   90.00
_cell.angle_beta   90.00
_cell.angle_gamma   90.00
#
_symmetry.space_group_name_H-M   'P 1'
#
loop_
_entity.id
_entity.type
_entity.pdbx_description
1 polymer ?
#
loop_
_entity_poly.entity_id
_entity_poly.type
_entity_poly.pdbx_seq_one_letter_code
_entity_poly.pdbx_strand_id
1 'polypeptide(L)'
;MKQRWFVAMVAGLFAAGILQAQEMALTEEENAAVAAILAKAQEPPAKPEQLPAPAQAQAQVKEELDEEDPPAEPEEEEPTTPAKCLTVAFVDIDEAFNAHPRTVAVKEQIRRKILAKEDEVDSAKDTIATLTAENQRLAAHIRQLKPFYERIVVEPHPFLPRPAENADELELGNVLNRLTFAGSDVFYTTPLNTPSQLEELKARIAANKQVIEERSFFIDNYKAQTREEILKLEEQEVKEILKDIYLEIKSFAKKRNIGAIVRKDEVLYGEKPVNVTKDFINRLKKAKKYRKRGK
;
A
#
# COMPACT_ATOMS: atom_id res chain seq x y z
N MET A 1 14.58 -34.45 21.47
CA MET A 1 13.88 -33.98 22.68
C MET A 1 14.20 -32.49 22.89
N LYS A 2 13.23 -31.73 23.42
CA LYS A 2 13.23 -30.27 23.75
C LYS A 2 12.88 -29.36 22.55
N GLN A 3 11.58 -29.11 22.29
CA GLN A 3 10.66 -28.11 22.87
C GLN A 3 11.02 -26.67 22.46
N ARG A 4 10.29 -26.00 21.55
CA ARG A 4 8.92 -25.43 21.66
C ARG A 4 8.78 -24.40 22.79
N TRP A 5 9.15 -23.15 22.53
CA TRP A 5 8.68 -21.94 23.22
C TRP A 5 8.80 -20.79 22.22
N PHE A 6 7.67 -20.22 21.79
CA PHE A 6 7.46 -18.85 21.24
C PHE A 6 6.16 -18.80 20.42
N VAL A 7 5.02 -19.05 21.07
CA VAL A 7 3.70 -18.64 20.58
C VAL A 7 2.90 -18.20 21.80
N ALA A 8 3.05 -16.94 22.21
CA ALA A 8 2.15 -16.23 23.13
C ALA A 8 2.64 -14.79 23.34
N MET A 9 2.50 -13.89 22.35
CA MET A 9 2.60 -12.44 22.60
C MET A 9 2.05 -11.54 21.47
N VAL A 10 0.83 -11.79 20.96
CA VAL A 10 0.13 -10.77 20.12
C VAL A 10 -1.38 -10.65 20.44
N ALA A 11 -1.93 -11.52 21.28
CA ALA A 11 -3.34 -11.39 21.72
C ALA A 11 -3.43 -10.61 23.03
N GLY A 12 -3.48 -9.28 22.95
CA GLY A 12 -3.78 -8.44 24.11
C GLY A 12 -3.22 -7.04 24.00
N LEU A 13 -3.90 -6.17 23.23
CA LEU A 13 -3.92 -4.71 23.39
C LEU A 13 -5.00 -4.12 22.47
N PHE A 14 -6.25 -4.54 22.69
CA PHE A 14 -7.44 -3.76 22.37
C PHE A 14 -8.06 -3.34 23.71
N ALA A 15 -7.75 -2.13 24.17
CA ALA A 15 -8.56 -1.30 25.08
C ALA A 15 -7.68 -0.25 25.78
N ALA A 16 -7.62 0.96 25.23
CA ALA A 16 -7.52 2.26 25.93
C ALA A 16 -7.04 3.32 24.96
N GLY A 17 -7.89 4.29 24.61
CA GLY A 17 -7.48 5.43 23.80
C GLY A 17 -8.61 6.13 23.06
N ILE A 18 -9.70 6.47 23.75
CA ILE A 18 -10.60 7.54 23.32
C ILE A 18 -10.04 8.83 23.91
N LEU A 19 -9.53 9.75 23.07
CA LEU A 19 -9.48 11.17 23.41
C LEU A 19 -9.35 12.04 22.14
N GLN A 20 -10.35 12.91 21.96
CA GLN A 20 -10.34 14.24 21.33
C GLN A 20 -9.80 14.38 19.90
N ALA A 21 -10.73 14.36 18.93
CA ALA A 21 -10.58 15.10 17.68
C ALA A 21 -11.20 16.50 17.86
N GLN A 22 -10.35 17.50 17.80
CA GLN A 22 -10.68 18.91 17.78
C GLN A 22 -11.08 19.28 16.34
N GLU A 23 -12.29 19.81 16.16
CA GLU A 23 -12.75 20.39 14.91
C GLU A 23 -11.85 21.57 14.53
N MET A 24 -11.17 21.48 13.38
CA MET A 24 -10.72 22.65 12.65
C MET A 24 -11.43 22.65 11.30
N ALA A 25 -12.35 23.60 11.15
CA ALA A 25 -13.08 23.86 9.92
C ALA A 25 -12.09 24.22 8.80
N LEU A 26 -12.15 23.48 7.68
CA LEU A 26 -11.46 23.84 6.44
C LEU A 26 -12.05 25.15 5.88
N THR A 27 -11.19 26.00 5.37
CA THR A 27 -11.54 27.31 4.81
C THR A 27 -12.21 27.17 3.44
N GLU A 28 -13.06 28.14 3.08
CA GLU A 28 -13.90 28.13 1.87
C GLU A 28 -13.09 28.02 0.56
N GLU A 29 -11.81 28.41 0.56
CA GLU A 29 -10.91 28.30 -0.58
C GLU A 29 -10.51 26.85 -0.91
N GLU A 30 -10.40 25.98 0.09
CA GLU A 30 -10.03 24.57 -0.10
C GLU A 30 -11.21 23.76 -0.66
N ASN A 31 -12.45 24.12 -0.28
CA ASN A 31 -13.65 23.50 -0.83
C ASN A 31 -13.91 23.90 -2.29
N ALA A 32 -13.57 25.14 -2.68
CA ALA A 32 -13.68 25.59 -4.07
C ALA A 32 -12.67 24.89 -4.99
N ALA A 33 -11.45 24.61 -4.50
CA ALA A 33 -10.43 23.87 -5.24
C ALA A 33 -10.85 22.41 -5.47
N VAL A 34 -11.45 21.76 -4.47
CA VAL A 34 -11.96 20.38 -4.58
C VAL A 34 -13.15 20.31 -5.56
N ALA A 35 -14.04 21.30 -5.55
CA ALA A 35 -15.17 21.36 -6.49
C ALA A 35 -14.71 21.58 -7.96
N ALA A 36 -13.66 22.37 -8.18
CA ALA A 36 -13.10 22.59 -9.52
C ALA A 36 -12.42 21.34 -10.10
N ILE A 37 -11.80 20.51 -9.25
CA ILE A 37 -11.18 19.25 -9.67
C ILE A 37 -12.26 18.20 -9.99
N LEU A 38 -13.36 18.17 -9.22
CA LEU A 38 -14.47 17.25 -9.47
C LEU A 38 -15.24 17.59 -10.77
N ALA A 39 -15.38 18.88 -11.08
CA ALA A 39 -16.05 19.34 -12.31
C ALA A 39 -15.27 19.06 -13.59
N LYS A 40 -13.93 18.94 -13.52
CA LYS A 40 -13.08 18.64 -14.68
C LYS A 40 -13.00 17.15 -15.03
N ALA A 41 -13.56 16.28 -14.18
CA ALA A 41 -13.60 14.84 -14.38
C ALA A 41 -14.92 14.32 -15.02
N GLN A 42 -15.87 15.22 -15.34
CA GLN A 42 -17.15 14.88 -15.98
C GLN A 42 -17.27 15.55 -17.35
N GLU A 43 -16.49 15.08 -18.33
CA GLU A 43 -16.83 15.23 -19.76
C GLU A 43 -17.00 13.83 -20.39
N PRO A 44 -18.16 13.51 -20.98
CA PRO A 44 -18.43 12.20 -21.56
C PRO A 44 -17.92 12.08 -23.00
N PRO A 45 -17.34 10.92 -23.42
CA PRO A 45 -17.13 10.65 -24.83
C PRO A 45 -18.44 10.26 -25.53
N ALA A 46 -18.67 10.85 -26.70
CA ALA A 46 -19.83 10.64 -27.55
C ALA A 46 -19.75 9.31 -28.36
N LYS A 47 -20.90 8.60 -28.38
CA LYS A 47 -21.46 7.64 -29.37
C LYS A 47 -20.64 6.44 -29.90
N PRO A 48 -21.27 5.26 -29.90
CA PRO A 48 -21.25 4.35 -31.05
C PRO A 48 -22.66 4.11 -31.66
N GLU A 49 -22.65 3.93 -32.99
CA GLU A 49 -23.79 3.62 -33.88
C GLU A 49 -24.41 2.22 -33.64
N GLN A 50 -25.75 2.19 -33.57
CA GLN A 50 -26.73 1.31 -34.27
C GLN A 50 -26.21 0.01 -34.92
N LEU A 51 -26.74 -1.21 -34.68
CA LEU A 51 -28.08 -1.80 -35.03
C LEU A 51 -28.05 -3.32 -34.63
N PRO A 52 -29.11 -4.14 -34.81
CA PRO A 52 -30.42 -4.18 -34.13
C PRO A 52 -30.72 -5.55 -33.45
N ALA A 53 -31.79 -5.59 -32.66
CA ALA A 53 -32.37 -6.80 -32.07
C ALA A 53 -33.30 -7.55 -33.07
N PRO A 54 -33.49 -8.88 -32.96
CA PRO A 54 -34.65 -9.55 -33.52
C PRO A 54 -35.77 -9.66 -32.48
N ALA A 55 -36.95 -9.28 -32.94
CA ALA A 55 -38.22 -9.28 -32.24
C ALA A 55 -38.79 -10.70 -32.03
N GLN A 56 -39.67 -10.76 -31.03
CA GLN A 56 -40.52 -11.87 -30.64
C GLN A 56 -41.50 -12.26 -31.77
N ALA A 57 -41.80 -13.55 -31.88
CA ALA A 57 -43.03 -14.03 -32.49
C ALA A 57 -43.66 -15.07 -31.55
N GLN A 58 -44.78 -14.69 -30.94
CA GLN A 58 -45.75 -15.61 -30.37
C GLN A 58 -46.64 -16.12 -31.51
N ALA A 59 -46.94 -17.41 -31.51
CA ALA A 59 -48.11 -17.97 -32.19
C ALA A 59 -48.65 -19.12 -31.34
N GLN A 60 -49.87 -18.91 -30.83
CA GLN A 60 -50.73 -19.92 -30.22
C GLN A 60 -51.41 -20.72 -31.32
N VAL A 61 -51.56 -22.05 -31.18
CA VAL A 61 -52.71 -22.82 -31.68
C VAL A 61 -53.03 -23.96 -30.70
N LYS A 62 -54.33 -24.07 -30.44
CA LYS A 62 -55.16 -24.96 -29.61
C LYS A 62 -55.24 -26.41 -30.17
N GLU A 63 -55.32 -27.43 -29.29
CA GLU A 63 -56.50 -28.34 -29.09
C GLU A 63 -56.36 -29.61 -29.97
N GLU A 64 -56.33 -30.84 -29.43
CA GLU A 64 -57.48 -31.65 -29.04
C GLU A 64 -57.11 -32.85 -28.12
N LEU A 65 -58.15 -33.31 -27.42
CA LEU A 65 -58.30 -34.44 -26.48
C LEU A 65 -58.03 -35.82 -27.10
N ASP A 66 -57.62 -36.79 -26.27
CA ASP A 66 -58.40 -38.04 -26.07
C ASP A 66 -57.94 -38.78 -24.80
N GLU A 67 -58.95 -39.20 -24.01
CA GLU A 67 -58.87 -40.04 -22.82
C GLU A 67 -58.75 -41.53 -23.20
N GLU A 68 -58.02 -42.33 -22.42
CA GLU A 68 -58.50 -43.60 -21.83
C GLU A 68 -57.39 -44.27 -20.98
N ASP A 69 -57.79 -44.74 -19.80
CA ASP A 69 -56.98 -45.34 -18.72
C ASP A 69 -56.99 -46.90 -18.79
N PRO A 70 -56.29 -47.66 -17.91
CA PRO A 70 -55.40 -48.80 -18.24
C PRO A 70 -56.06 -50.19 -18.00
N PRO A 71 -55.39 -51.37 -18.20
CA PRO A 71 -54.39 -51.93 -17.25
C PRO A 71 -53.33 -52.93 -17.83
N ALA A 72 -52.17 -53.08 -17.17
CA ALA A 72 -51.47 -54.37 -16.91
C ALA A 72 -50.02 -54.15 -16.40
N GLU A 73 -49.80 -54.39 -15.11
CA GLU A 73 -48.51 -54.84 -14.55
C GLU A 73 -48.46 -56.38 -14.57
N PRO A 74 -47.35 -57.08 -14.22
CA PRO A 74 -45.93 -56.69 -14.15
C PRO A 74 -45.02 -57.74 -14.87
N GLU A 75 -43.89 -57.31 -15.46
CA GLU A 75 -42.77 -58.22 -15.71
C GLU A 75 -41.57 -57.80 -14.86
N GLU A 76 -41.17 -58.73 -14.00
CA GLU A 76 -40.05 -58.67 -13.08
C GLU A 76 -38.74 -58.63 -13.86
N GLU A 77 -38.13 -57.45 -13.97
CA GLU A 77 -36.70 -57.36 -14.29
C GLU A 77 -35.88 -57.31 -12.99
N GLU A 78 -35.04 -58.33 -12.84
CA GLU A 78 -34.12 -58.55 -11.75
C GLU A 78 -33.24 -57.32 -11.43
N PRO A 79 -32.91 -57.06 -10.15
CA PRO A 79 -32.10 -55.92 -9.77
C PRO A 79 -30.67 -56.07 -10.30
N THR A 80 -30.35 -55.31 -11.34
CA THR A 80 -28.97 -55.04 -11.77
C THR A 80 -28.17 -54.45 -10.61
N THR A 81 -27.37 -55.27 -9.95
CA THR A 81 -26.20 -54.97 -9.09
C THR A 81 -26.36 -53.88 -8.01
N PRO A 82 -26.05 -54.15 -6.72
CA PRO A 82 -26.14 -53.12 -5.70
C PRO A 82 -25.29 -51.92 -6.08
N ALA A 83 -25.95 -50.76 -6.19
CA ALA A 83 -25.31 -49.47 -6.43
C ALA A 83 -24.06 -49.37 -5.55
N LYS A 84 -22.88 -49.36 -6.18
CA LYS A 84 -21.60 -49.19 -5.49
C LYS A 84 -21.75 -48.01 -4.54
N CYS A 85 -21.73 -48.27 -3.24
CA CYS A 85 -21.94 -47.26 -2.22
C CYS A 85 -21.05 -46.06 -2.53
N LEU A 86 -21.68 -44.90 -2.70
CA LEU A 86 -20.99 -43.64 -2.95
C LEU A 86 -19.99 -43.40 -1.82
N THR A 87 -18.70 -43.57 -2.09
CA THR A 87 -17.67 -43.41 -1.07
C THR A 87 -17.63 -41.96 -0.61
N VAL A 88 -17.61 -41.73 0.70
CA VAL A 88 -17.33 -40.43 1.31
C VAL A 88 -15.82 -40.27 1.39
N ALA A 89 -15.30 -39.18 0.83
CA ALA A 89 -13.87 -38.87 0.85
C ALA A 89 -13.64 -37.50 1.49
N PHE A 90 -12.42 -37.26 1.97
CA PHE A 90 -12.03 -35.94 2.45
C PHE A 90 -10.84 -35.37 1.69
N VAL A 91 -10.84 -34.04 1.58
CA VAL A 91 -9.77 -33.25 0.94
C VAL A 91 -9.28 -32.21 1.92
N ASP A 92 -7.96 -32.13 2.08
CA ASP A 92 -7.30 -30.98 2.70
C ASP A 92 -7.23 -29.85 1.68
N ILE A 93 -8.11 -28.85 1.82
CA ILE A 93 -8.18 -27.72 0.88
C ILE A 93 -6.98 -26.79 1.08
N ASP A 94 -6.50 -26.63 2.31
CA ASP A 94 -5.36 -25.77 2.61
C ASP A 94 -4.06 -26.34 2.04
N GLU A 95 -3.83 -27.65 2.18
CA GLU A 95 -2.71 -28.33 1.53
C GLU A 95 -2.80 -28.24 0.01
N ALA A 96 -4.01 -28.44 -0.55
CA ALA A 96 -4.24 -28.33 -1.98
C ALA A 96 -4.05 -26.90 -2.51
N PHE A 97 -4.45 -25.90 -1.74
CA PHE A 97 -4.27 -24.48 -2.05
C PHE A 97 -2.79 -24.10 -2.06
N ASN A 98 -2.04 -24.51 -1.04
CA ASN A 98 -0.60 -24.27 -0.95
C ASN A 98 0.19 -24.97 -2.06
N ALA A 99 -0.24 -26.16 -2.47
CA ALA A 99 0.40 -26.92 -3.55
C ALA A 99 -0.07 -26.50 -4.96
N HIS A 100 -1.06 -25.61 -5.07
CA HIS A 100 -1.61 -25.18 -6.35
C HIS A 100 -0.60 -24.31 -7.12
N PRO A 101 -0.31 -24.60 -8.41
CA PRO A 101 0.73 -23.89 -9.16
C PRO A 101 0.54 -22.38 -9.22
N ARG A 102 -0.73 -21.92 -9.33
CA ARG A 102 -1.05 -20.49 -9.33
C ARG A 102 -0.74 -19.83 -7.99
N THR A 103 -0.97 -20.50 -6.86
CA THR A 103 -0.68 -19.96 -5.53
C THR A 103 0.82 -19.73 -5.34
N VAL A 104 1.64 -20.69 -5.78
CA VAL A 104 3.11 -20.55 -5.72
C VAL A 104 3.56 -19.35 -6.56
N ALA A 105 3.06 -19.22 -7.79
CA ALA A 105 3.39 -18.10 -8.66
C ALA A 105 2.94 -16.74 -8.10
N VAL A 106 1.71 -16.66 -7.59
CA VAL A 106 1.16 -15.43 -6.97
C VAL A 106 1.97 -15.05 -5.72
N LYS A 107 2.33 -16.02 -4.88
CA LYS A 107 3.16 -15.80 -3.70
C LYS A 107 4.55 -15.25 -4.08
N GLU A 108 5.17 -15.80 -5.11
CA GLU A 108 6.44 -15.28 -5.62
C GLU A 108 6.29 -13.87 -6.22
N GLN A 109 5.21 -13.61 -6.94
CA GLN A 109 4.92 -12.29 -7.50
C GLN A 109 4.72 -11.24 -6.41
N ILE A 110 3.91 -11.53 -5.39
CA ILE A 110 3.68 -10.65 -4.24
C ILE A 110 4.98 -10.43 -3.49
N ARG A 111 5.78 -11.48 -3.26
CA ARG A 111 7.10 -11.35 -2.62
C ARG A 111 8.03 -10.41 -3.39
N ARG A 112 8.07 -10.52 -4.73
CA ARG A 112 8.87 -9.61 -5.57
C ARG A 112 8.37 -8.17 -5.48
N LYS A 113 7.05 -7.96 -5.47
CA LYS A 113 6.46 -6.63 -5.26
C LYS A 113 6.85 -6.08 -3.89
N ILE A 114 6.71 -6.84 -2.82
CA ILE A 114 7.09 -6.42 -1.46
C ILE A 114 8.56 -5.99 -1.42
N LEU A 115 9.47 -6.81 -1.95
CA LEU A 115 10.90 -6.49 -1.98
C LEU A 115 11.18 -5.19 -2.74
N ALA A 116 10.59 -5.00 -3.92
CA ALA A 116 10.75 -3.75 -4.68
C ALA A 116 10.24 -2.52 -3.90
N LYS A 117 9.12 -2.68 -3.19
CA LYS A 117 8.54 -1.62 -2.34
C LYS A 117 9.38 -1.36 -1.08
N GLU A 118 10.00 -2.38 -0.52
CA GLU A 118 10.93 -2.28 0.60
C GLU A 118 12.19 -1.52 0.20
N ASP A 119 12.76 -1.82 -0.98
CA ASP A 119 13.93 -1.12 -1.51
C ASP A 119 13.68 0.39 -1.70
N GLU A 120 12.48 0.78 -2.17
CA GLU A 120 12.07 2.19 -2.29
C GLU A 120 11.99 2.89 -0.92
N VAL A 121 11.45 2.19 0.08
CA VAL A 121 11.37 2.69 1.46
C VAL A 121 12.76 2.81 2.08
N ASP A 122 13.64 1.86 1.84
CA ASP A 122 15.00 1.88 2.37
C ASP A 122 15.84 3.00 1.73
N SER A 123 15.68 3.24 0.42
CA SER A 123 16.28 4.42 -0.24
C SER A 123 15.80 5.75 0.37
N ALA A 124 14.51 5.86 0.71
CA ALA A 124 13.98 7.03 1.40
C ALA A 124 14.56 7.17 2.82
N LYS A 125 14.71 6.07 3.57
CA LYS A 125 15.36 6.07 4.89
C LYS A 125 16.83 6.47 4.81
N ASP A 126 17.56 6.00 3.81
CA ASP A 126 18.95 6.37 3.60
C ASP A 126 19.08 7.88 3.35
N THR A 127 18.17 8.45 2.57
CA THR A 127 18.12 9.91 2.33
C THR A 127 17.83 10.69 3.63
N ILE A 128 16.95 10.16 4.50
CA ILE A 128 16.73 10.76 5.82
C ILE A 128 17.98 10.63 6.69
N ALA A 129 18.67 9.48 6.65
CA ALA A 129 19.90 9.25 7.42
C ALA A 129 21.03 10.20 6.98
N THR A 130 21.19 10.46 5.68
CA THR A 130 22.18 11.43 5.18
C THR A 130 21.83 12.85 5.59
N LEU A 131 20.58 13.29 5.39
CA LEU A 131 20.13 14.65 5.77
C LEU A 131 20.17 14.90 7.28
N THR A 132 19.88 13.88 8.10
CA THR A 132 20.00 13.97 9.55
C THR A 132 21.47 14.09 9.99
N ALA A 133 22.38 13.34 9.38
CA ALA A 133 23.83 13.48 9.63
C ALA A 133 24.34 14.86 9.18
N GLU A 134 23.89 15.37 8.03
CA GLU A 134 24.20 16.73 7.58
C GLU A 134 23.69 17.79 8.56
N ASN A 135 22.44 17.68 9.01
CA ASN A 135 21.89 18.60 10.01
C ASN A 135 22.67 18.58 11.33
N GLN A 136 23.18 17.43 11.77
CA GLN A 136 24.05 17.35 12.94
C GLN A 136 25.37 18.10 12.72
N ARG A 137 25.99 17.97 11.54
CA ARG A 137 27.22 18.71 11.19
C ARG A 137 26.98 20.22 11.13
N LEU A 138 25.90 20.65 10.45
CA LEU A 138 25.52 22.06 10.37
C LEU A 138 25.21 22.63 11.75
N ALA A 139 24.50 21.88 12.61
CA ALA A 139 24.23 22.29 13.98
C ALA A 139 25.52 22.42 14.83
N ALA A 140 26.49 21.52 14.64
CA ALA A 140 27.80 21.64 15.28
C ALA A 140 28.54 22.91 14.82
N HIS A 141 28.47 23.23 13.52
CA HIS A 141 29.06 24.44 12.97
C HIS A 141 28.38 25.71 13.53
N ILE A 142 27.05 25.72 13.62
CA ILE A 142 26.32 26.81 14.28
C ILE A 142 26.76 26.97 15.74
N ARG A 143 26.94 25.88 16.49
CA ARG A 143 27.41 25.94 17.89
C ARG A 143 28.80 26.56 18.01
N GLN A 144 29.68 26.34 17.03
CA GLN A 144 31.01 26.96 17.00
C GLN A 144 30.93 28.46 16.71
N LEU A 145 30.04 28.87 15.81
CA LEU A 145 29.87 30.28 15.42
C LEU A 145 29.08 31.08 16.48
N LYS A 146 28.16 30.45 17.19
CA LYS A 146 27.21 31.11 18.11
C LYS A 146 27.88 32.04 19.14
N PRO A 147 28.98 31.67 19.85
CA PRO A 147 29.61 32.55 20.85
C PRO A 147 30.24 33.81 20.26
N PHE A 148 30.63 33.79 18.98
CA PHE A 148 31.29 34.92 18.33
C PHE A 148 30.29 35.95 17.78
N TYR A 149 29.01 35.56 17.62
CA TYR A 149 28.01 36.36 16.91
C TYR A 149 26.66 36.44 17.63
N GLU A 150 26.52 35.89 18.84
CA GLU A 150 25.49 36.39 19.75
C GLU A 150 25.75 37.89 19.88
N ARG A 151 24.82 38.68 19.33
CA ARG A 151 24.79 40.14 19.52
C ARG A 151 24.97 40.36 21.02
N ILE A 152 26.15 40.80 21.43
CA ILE A 152 26.31 41.45 22.71
C ILE A 152 25.42 42.67 22.54
N VAL A 153 24.21 42.61 23.09
CA VAL A 153 23.36 43.79 23.25
C VAL A 153 24.09 44.62 24.31
N VAL A 154 25.13 45.32 23.87
CA VAL A 154 25.75 46.37 24.68
C VAL A 154 24.65 47.41 24.78
N GLU A 155 24.07 47.56 25.97
CA GLU A 155 23.20 48.68 26.27
C GLU A 155 23.91 49.94 25.77
N PRO A 156 23.30 50.75 24.88
CA PRO A 156 23.98 51.88 24.27
C PRO A 156 24.40 52.85 25.38
N HIS A 157 25.65 52.72 25.82
CA HIS A 157 26.25 53.67 26.73
C HIS A 157 26.52 54.93 25.91
N PRO A 158 25.88 56.07 26.24
CA PRO A 158 26.17 57.30 25.52
C PRO A 158 27.64 57.64 25.75
N PHE A 159 28.45 57.60 24.68
CA PHE A 159 29.81 58.10 24.74
C PHE A 159 29.76 59.59 25.09
N LEU A 160 30.26 59.92 26.28
CA LEU A 160 30.45 61.28 26.74
C LEU A 160 31.96 61.56 26.81
N PRO A 161 32.44 62.74 26.41
CA PRO A 161 31.68 63.89 25.89
C PRO A 161 31.33 63.75 24.40
N ARG A 162 30.13 64.21 24.03
CA ARG A 162 29.74 64.39 22.62
C ARG A 162 30.60 65.51 22.01
N PRO A 163 31.33 65.28 20.91
CA PRO A 163 32.01 66.36 20.21
C PRO A 163 30.98 67.39 19.71
N ALA A 164 31.32 68.67 19.74
CA ALA A 164 30.46 69.72 19.21
C ALA A 164 30.29 69.53 17.69
N GLU A 165 29.06 69.36 17.24
CA GLU A 165 28.66 69.20 15.83
C GLU A 165 28.77 70.53 15.07
N ASN A 166 29.97 71.11 15.00
CA ASN A 166 30.28 72.32 14.24
C ASN A 166 31.37 72.04 13.20
N ALA A 167 31.25 70.95 12.45
CA ALA A 167 32.10 70.69 11.29
C ALA A 167 31.28 70.92 10.02
N ASP A 168 31.76 71.80 9.14
CA ASP A 168 31.16 72.04 7.83
C ASP A 168 31.03 70.73 7.06
N GLU A 169 29.84 70.46 6.52
CA GLU A 169 29.46 69.21 5.84
C GLU A 169 30.43 68.85 4.70
N LEU A 170 31.06 69.86 4.10
CA LEU A 170 32.06 69.76 3.04
C LEU A 170 33.43 69.25 3.54
N GLU A 171 33.84 69.61 4.76
CA GLU A 171 35.07 69.11 5.37
C GLU A 171 34.89 67.65 5.80
N LEU A 172 33.71 67.30 6.32
CA LEU A 172 33.40 65.94 6.73
C LEU A 172 33.42 64.97 5.54
N GLY A 173 32.82 65.35 4.40
CA GLY A 173 32.86 64.54 3.18
C GLY A 173 34.28 64.33 2.64
N ASN A 174 35.15 65.34 2.77
CA ASN A 174 36.56 65.25 2.34
C ASN A 174 37.42 64.43 3.32
N VAL A 175 37.15 64.51 4.62
CA VAL A 175 37.82 63.69 5.64
C VAL A 175 37.39 62.23 5.51
N LEU A 176 36.11 61.95 5.26
CA LEU A 176 35.60 60.60 5.04
C LEU A 176 36.24 59.96 3.80
N ASN A 177 36.33 60.72 2.69
CA ASN A 177 37.00 60.29 1.46
C ASN A 177 38.53 60.14 1.60
N ARG A 178 39.17 60.83 2.55
CA ARG A 178 40.60 60.65 2.88
C ARG A 178 40.82 59.48 3.84
N LEU A 179 39.87 59.19 4.72
CA LEU A 179 39.92 58.06 5.65
C LEU A 179 39.54 56.74 4.98
N THR A 180 38.78 56.77 3.88
CA THR A 180 38.70 55.65 2.92
C THR A 180 40.01 55.57 2.15
N PHE A 181 41.08 55.19 2.84
CA PHE A 181 42.37 54.92 2.24
C PHE A 181 42.22 53.87 1.13
N ALA A 182 42.48 54.31 -0.09
CA ALA A 182 42.73 53.49 -1.27
C ALA A 182 41.56 52.65 -1.78
N GLY A 183 40.45 53.28 -2.18
CA GLY A 183 39.61 52.80 -3.30
C GLY A 183 39.20 51.33 -3.29
N SER A 184 39.19 50.68 -2.14
CA SER A 184 38.79 49.29 -2.02
C SER A 184 37.29 49.29 -2.09
N ASP A 185 36.76 48.87 -3.24
CA ASP A 185 35.41 48.34 -3.31
C ASP A 185 35.21 47.45 -2.09
N VAL A 186 34.13 47.68 -1.35
CA VAL A 186 33.74 46.85 -0.20
C VAL A 186 33.39 45.47 -0.77
N PHE A 187 34.40 44.66 -1.03
CA PHE A 187 34.24 43.26 -1.35
C PHE A 187 33.71 42.60 -0.07
N TYR A 188 32.41 42.31 -0.05
CA TYR A 188 31.66 41.65 1.03
C TYR A 188 32.08 40.19 1.31
N THR A 189 33.29 39.79 0.91
CA THR A 189 33.92 38.51 1.26
C THR A 189 34.82 38.63 2.48
N THR A 190 34.75 39.75 3.20
CA THR A 190 35.41 39.95 4.48
C THR A 190 35.01 38.82 5.45
N PRO A 191 35.94 38.25 6.24
CA PRO A 191 35.65 37.24 7.27
C PRO A 191 34.70 37.72 8.38
N LEU A 192 34.15 38.95 8.28
CA LEU A 192 33.13 39.55 9.13
C LEU A 192 31.69 39.45 8.57
N ASN A 193 31.47 38.91 7.36
CA ASN A 193 30.12 38.66 6.82
C ASN A 193 29.56 37.32 7.32
N THR A 194 29.62 37.11 8.63
CA THR A 194 29.28 35.87 9.34
C THR A 194 27.84 35.80 9.88
N PRO A 195 27.10 36.92 10.07
CA PRO A 195 25.67 36.85 10.38
C PRO A 195 24.84 36.24 9.23
N SER A 196 25.16 36.61 7.98
CA SER A 196 24.53 36.05 6.78
C SER A 196 24.82 34.55 6.63
N GLN A 197 26.05 34.13 6.92
CA GLN A 197 26.41 32.70 6.97
C GLN A 197 25.62 31.94 8.04
N LEU A 198 25.41 32.54 9.22
CA LEU A 198 24.60 31.92 10.28
C LEU A 198 23.13 31.76 9.84
N GLU A 199 22.58 32.76 9.14
CA GLU A 199 21.24 32.70 8.57
C GLU A 199 21.13 31.65 7.47
N GLU A 200 22.12 31.57 6.57
CA GLU A 200 22.19 30.55 5.51
C GLU A 200 22.25 29.13 6.10
N LEU A 201 23.08 28.90 7.13
CA LEU A 201 23.17 27.60 7.81
C LEU A 201 21.85 27.24 8.50
N LYS A 202 21.18 28.19 9.15
CA LYS A 202 19.86 27.99 9.76
C LYS A 202 18.80 27.69 8.71
N ALA A 203 18.80 28.44 7.60
CA ALA A 203 17.90 28.22 6.47
C ALA A 203 18.12 26.83 5.87
N ARG A 204 19.37 26.39 5.72
CA ARG A 204 19.71 25.05 5.22
C ARG A 204 19.22 23.95 6.15
N ILE A 205 19.37 24.10 7.47
CA ILE A 205 18.84 23.14 8.45
C ILE A 205 17.31 23.11 8.38
N ALA A 206 16.64 24.26 8.25
CA ALA A 206 15.19 24.33 8.14
C ALA A 206 14.70 23.63 6.86
N ALA A 207 15.33 23.88 5.72
CA ALA A 207 15.03 23.21 4.46
C ALA A 207 15.23 21.69 4.56
N ASN A 208 16.36 21.23 5.12
CA ASN A 208 16.61 19.81 5.32
C ASN A 208 15.57 19.16 6.26
N LYS A 209 15.10 19.87 7.29
CA LYS A 209 14.02 19.38 8.17
C LYS A 209 12.71 19.19 7.42
N GLN A 210 12.32 20.14 6.58
CA GLN A 210 11.14 20.02 5.73
C GLN A 210 11.23 18.79 4.83
N VAL A 211 12.39 18.57 4.18
CA VAL A 211 12.60 17.38 3.34
C VAL A 211 12.53 16.09 4.15
N ILE A 212 13.08 16.06 5.38
CA ILE A 212 12.98 14.90 6.27
C ILE A 212 11.51 14.62 6.64
N GLU A 213 10.75 15.66 6.97
CA GLU A 213 9.33 15.56 7.32
C GLU A 213 8.52 15.04 6.12
N GLU A 214 8.68 15.61 4.94
CA GLU A 214 8.05 15.15 3.70
C GLU A 214 8.37 13.68 3.38
N ARG A 215 9.65 13.29 3.49
CA ARG A 215 10.08 11.90 3.25
C ARG A 215 9.57 10.94 4.32
N SER A 216 9.50 11.38 5.57
CA SER A 216 8.92 10.57 6.65
C SER A 216 7.42 10.33 6.45
N PHE A 217 6.69 11.38 6.07
CA PHE A 217 5.28 11.29 5.74
C PHE A 217 5.04 10.42 4.51
N PHE A 218 5.89 10.54 3.49
CA PHE A 218 5.88 9.67 2.32
C PHE A 218 6.01 8.20 2.73
N ILE A 219 6.97 7.85 3.60
CA ILE A 219 7.18 6.46 4.05
C ILE A 219 5.91 5.90 4.72
N ASP A 220 5.26 6.67 5.59
CA ASP A 220 4.09 6.20 6.33
C ASP A 220 2.86 6.01 5.43
N ASN A 221 2.58 6.99 4.58
CA ASN A 221 1.49 6.89 3.60
C ASN A 221 1.76 5.74 2.60
N TYR A 222 2.99 5.64 2.12
CA TYR A 222 3.40 4.60 1.18
C TYR A 222 3.26 3.19 1.75
N LYS A 223 3.63 2.99 3.03
CA LYS A 223 3.42 1.71 3.73
C LYS A 223 1.94 1.38 3.87
N ALA A 224 1.10 2.35 4.22
CA ALA A 224 -0.34 2.13 4.36
C ALA A 224 -0.97 1.75 3.01
N GLN A 225 -0.69 2.53 1.96
CA GLN A 225 -1.18 2.25 0.60
C GLN A 225 -0.70 0.90 0.06
N THR A 226 0.58 0.57 0.26
CA THR A 226 1.15 -0.71 -0.19
C THR A 226 0.48 -1.89 0.51
N ARG A 227 0.20 -1.79 1.81
CA ARG A 227 -0.52 -2.84 2.56
C ARG A 227 -1.92 -3.05 2.00
N GLU A 228 -2.66 -1.98 1.74
CA GLU A 228 -4.00 -2.08 1.17
C GLU A 228 -3.99 -2.64 -0.26
N GLU A 229 -3.04 -2.25 -1.09
CA GLU A 229 -2.89 -2.77 -2.45
C GLU A 229 -2.61 -4.28 -2.42
N ILE A 230 -1.65 -4.72 -1.59
CA ILE A 230 -1.29 -6.13 -1.47
C ILE A 230 -2.48 -6.94 -0.94
N LEU A 231 -3.17 -6.46 0.09
CA LEU A 231 -4.32 -7.15 0.65
C LEU A 231 -5.44 -7.34 -0.38
N LYS A 232 -5.76 -6.30 -1.17
CA LYS A 232 -6.75 -6.39 -2.24
C LYS A 232 -6.33 -7.39 -3.34
N LEU A 233 -5.05 -7.39 -3.72
CA LEU A 233 -4.52 -8.34 -4.70
C LEU A 233 -4.56 -9.79 -4.18
N GLU A 234 -4.22 -9.98 -2.90
CA GLU A 234 -4.28 -11.28 -2.23
C GLU A 234 -5.71 -11.82 -2.20
N GLU A 235 -6.67 -11.01 -1.74
CA GLU A 235 -8.08 -11.42 -1.67
C GLU A 235 -8.64 -11.82 -3.04
N GLN A 236 -8.33 -11.05 -4.08
CA GLN A 236 -8.77 -11.33 -5.45
C GLN A 236 -8.18 -12.64 -5.98
N GLU A 237 -6.86 -12.82 -5.87
CA GLU A 237 -6.18 -14.02 -6.35
C GLU A 237 -6.59 -15.27 -5.56
N VAL A 238 -6.69 -15.18 -4.22
CA VAL A 238 -7.16 -16.27 -3.35
C VAL A 238 -8.56 -16.71 -3.77
N LYS A 239 -9.48 -15.77 -3.99
CA LYS A 239 -10.86 -16.08 -4.41
C LYS A 239 -10.89 -16.80 -5.76
N GLU A 240 -10.08 -16.37 -6.72
CA GLU A 240 -9.99 -17.03 -8.02
C GLU A 240 -9.38 -18.43 -7.93
N ILE A 241 -8.31 -18.60 -7.15
CA ILE A 241 -7.67 -19.90 -6.95
C ILE A 241 -8.64 -20.87 -6.26
N LEU A 242 -9.35 -20.42 -5.23
CA LEU A 242 -10.35 -21.25 -4.54
C LEU A 242 -11.46 -21.68 -5.51
N LYS A 243 -11.97 -20.75 -6.33
CA LYS A 243 -12.96 -21.08 -7.38
C LYS A 243 -12.44 -22.17 -8.31
N ASP A 244 -11.20 -22.05 -8.77
CA ASP A 244 -10.56 -23.05 -9.63
C ASP A 244 -10.43 -24.40 -8.91
N ILE A 245 -10.02 -24.41 -7.64
CA ILE A 245 -9.92 -25.64 -6.82
C ILE A 245 -11.28 -26.32 -6.69
N TYR A 246 -12.35 -25.58 -6.34
CA TYR A 246 -13.69 -26.17 -6.20
C TYR A 246 -14.24 -26.75 -7.51
N LEU A 247 -13.98 -26.09 -8.64
CA LEU A 247 -14.32 -26.63 -9.96
C LEU A 247 -13.54 -27.93 -10.24
N GLU A 248 -12.26 -27.96 -9.89
CA GLU A 248 -11.44 -29.13 -10.09
C GLU A 248 -11.85 -30.29 -9.18
N ILE A 249 -12.20 -30.01 -7.91
CA ILE A 249 -12.77 -30.97 -6.95
C ILE A 249 -14.05 -31.58 -7.51
N LYS A 250 -14.96 -30.77 -8.06
CA LYS A 250 -16.19 -31.24 -8.71
C LYS A 250 -15.89 -32.19 -9.87
N SER A 251 -14.89 -31.84 -10.70
CA SER A 251 -14.43 -32.70 -11.80
C SER A 251 -13.67 -33.95 -11.33
N PHE A 252 -13.13 -33.93 -10.10
CA PHE A 252 -12.45 -35.05 -9.48
C PHE A 252 -13.44 -36.06 -8.90
N ALA A 253 -14.44 -35.57 -8.17
CA ALA A 253 -15.53 -36.36 -7.61
C ALA A 253 -16.25 -37.17 -8.70
N LYS A 254 -16.62 -36.51 -9.81
CA LYS A 254 -17.28 -37.15 -10.96
C LYS A 254 -16.48 -38.29 -11.58
N LYS A 255 -15.15 -38.16 -11.70
CA LYS A 255 -14.31 -39.20 -12.33
C LYS A 255 -14.03 -40.40 -11.42
N ARG A 256 -14.05 -40.18 -10.11
CA ARG A 256 -13.78 -41.20 -9.09
C ARG A 256 -15.06 -41.81 -8.50
N ASN A 257 -16.25 -41.38 -8.96
CA ASN A 257 -17.55 -41.79 -8.43
C ASN A 257 -17.68 -41.60 -6.91
N ILE A 258 -17.15 -40.47 -6.41
CA ILE A 258 -17.25 -40.09 -4.99
C ILE A 258 -18.55 -39.30 -4.82
N GLY A 259 -19.40 -39.70 -3.87
CA GLY A 259 -20.69 -39.02 -3.65
C GLY A 259 -20.60 -37.76 -2.81
N ALA A 260 -19.73 -37.75 -1.81
CA ALA A 260 -19.53 -36.59 -0.94
C ALA A 260 -18.03 -36.36 -0.69
N ILE A 261 -17.62 -35.10 -0.82
CA ILE A 261 -16.28 -34.63 -0.44
C ILE A 261 -16.45 -33.69 0.74
N VAL A 262 -15.82 -34.03 1.85
CA VAL A 262 -15.82 -33.23 3.08
C VAL A 262 -14.47 -32.53 3.24
N ARG A 263 -14.44 -31.33 3.80
CA ARG A 263 -13.19 -30.68 4.20
C ARG A 263 -12.56 -31.44 5.35
N LYS A 264 -11.25 -31.63 5.31
CA LYS A 264 -10.51 -32.31 6.38
C LYS A 264 -10.73 -31.65 7.76
N ASP A 265 -10.87 -30.33 7.81
CA ASP A 265 -11.04 -29.56 9.05
C ASP A 265 -12.37 -29.86 9.75
N GLU A 266 -13.36 -30.34 9.00
CA GLU A 266 -14.69 -30.70 9.50
C GLU A 266 -14.75 -32.18 9.95
N VAL A 267 -13.71 -32.97 9.70
CA VAL A 267 -13.65 -34.41 10.02
C VAL A 267 -12.81 -34.62 11.28
N LEU A 268 -13.49 -34.88 12.41
CA LEU A 268 -12.83 -35.19 13.68
C LEU A 268 -12.44 -36.67 13.80
N TYR A 269 -13.36 -37.56 13.40
CA TYR A 269 -13.18 -39.01 13.41
C TYR A 269 -14.00 -39.64 12.29
N GLY A 270 -13.52 -40.76 11.76
CA GLY A 270 -14.23 -41.52 10.74
C GLY A 270 -13.70 -42.94 10.68
N GLU A 271 -14.56 -43.91 10.42
CA GLU A 271 -14.16 -45.28 10.20
C GLU A 271 -13.58 -45.40 8.78
N LYS A 272 -12.24 -45.42 8.67
CA LYS A 272 -11.47 -45.51 7.41
C LYS A 272 -11.87 -44.49 6.33
N PRO A 273 -11.80 -43.18 6.60
CA PRO A 273 -12.13 -42.17 5.60
C PRO A 273 -11.10 -42.19 4.46
N VAL A 274 -11.57 -42.11 3.21
CA VAL A 274 -10.70 -42.13 2.04
C VAL A 274 -10.04 -40.76 1.87
N ASN A 275 -8.72 -40.70 2.11
CA ASN A 275 -7.94 -39.49 1.86
C ASN A 275 -7.60 -39.37 0.37
N VAL A 276 -8.15 -38.36 -0.30
CA VAL A 276 -7.91 -38.12 -1.73
C VAL A 276 -6.99 -36.92 -2.00
N THR A 277 -6.44 -36.30 -0.95
CA THR A 277 -5.67 -35.06 -1.03
C THR A 277 -4.46 -35.17 -1.95
N LYS A 278 -3.62 -36.20 -1.76
CA LYS A 278 -2.39 -36.40 -2.57
C LYS A 278 -2.70 -36.61 -4.04
N ASP A 279 -3.73 -37.40 -4.33
CA ASP A 279 -4.19 -37.67 -5.70
C ASP A 279 -4.75 -36.42 -6.37
N PHE A 280 -5.50 -35.61 -5.61
CA PHE A 280 -6.02 -34.34 -6.06
C PHE A 280 -4.90 -33.34 -6.37
N ILE A 281 -3.92 -33.19 -5.48
CA ILE A 281 -2.74 -32.32 -5.69
C ILE A 281 -1.96 -32.75 -6.94
N ASN A 282 -1.73 -34.06 -7.11
CA ASN A 282 -1.04 -34.58 -8.29
C ASN A 282 -1.79 -34.27 -9.59
N ARG A 283 -3.13 -34.27 -9.56
CA ARG A 283 -3.95 -33.87 -10.70
C ARG A 283 -3.89 -32.36 -10.95
N LEU A 284 -3.96 -31.54 -9.91
CA LEU A 284 -3.84 -30.08 -10.01
C LEU A 284 -2.53 -29.68 -10.70
N LYS A 285 -1.41 -30.29 -10.29
CA LYS A 285 -0.09 -30.06 -10.90
C LYS A 285 -0.01 -30.51 -12.37
N LYS A 286 -0.72 -31.59 -12.73
CA LYS A 286 -0.75 -32.13 -14.10
C LYS A 286 -1.74 -31.43 -15.02
N ALA A 287 -2.64 -30.60 -14.50
CA ALA A 287 -3.66 -29.93 -15.30
C ALA A 287 -3.03 -29.04 -16.37
N LYS A 288 -3.45 -29.22 -17.63
CA LYS A 288 -2.89 -28.51 -18.81
C LYS A 288 -2.94 -26.99 -18.65
N LYS A 289 -3.93 -26.47 -17.91
CA LYS A 289 -4.14 -25.04 -17.63
C LYS A 289 -2.90 -24.38 -17.00
N TYR A 290 -2.17 -25.09 -16.14
CA TYR A 290 -1.06 -24.52 -15.37
C TYR A 290 0.32 -24.84 -15.96
N ARG A 291 0.41 -25.79 -16.90
CA ARG A 291 1.67 -26.19 -17.54
C ARG A 291 2.21 -25.17 -18.54
N LYS A 292 1.36 -24.31 -19.11
CA LYS A 292 1.74 -23.32 -20.14
C LYS A 292 2.17 -21.96 -19.58
N ARG A 293 1.88 -21.64 -18.31
CA ARG A 293 2.17 -20.33 -17.71
C ARG A 293 3.51 -20.25 -16.97
N GLY A 294 4.23 -21.38 -16.83
CA GLY A 294 5.54 -21.45 -16.19
C GLY A 294 6.73 -21.44 -17.16
N LYS A 295 6.54 -20.94 -18.38
CA LYS A 295 7.61 -20.69 -19.36
C LYS A 295 7.67 -19.21 -19.65
#